data_AF-A0A8J6ZS70-F1
#
_entry.id   AF-A0A8J6ZS70-F1
#
_cell.length_a   1.000
_cell.length_b   1.000
_cell.length_c   1.000
_cell.angle_alpha   90.00
_cell.angle_beta   90.00
_cell.angle_gamma   90.00
#
_symmetry.space_group_name_H-M   'P 1'
#
loop_
_entity.id
_entity.type
_entity.pdbx_description
1 polymer ?
#
loop_
_entity_poly.entity_id
_entity_poly.type
_entity_poly.pdbx_seq_one_letter_code
_entity_poly.pdbx_strand_id
1 'polypeptide(L)' 'MAQVVIAALATVGGVGKSTISVHLADKVSKGRQRVAILDLDPQRSLDVFCGFHTMSNGFYKA' A
#
# COMPACT_ATOMS: atom_id res chain seq x y z
N MET A 1 12.96 -12.48 -15.25
CA MET A 1 11.93 -11.43 -15.41
C MET A 1 12.41 -10.19 -14.69
N ALA A 2 12.36 -9.01 -15.31
CA ALA A 2 12.75 -7.76 -14.65
C ALA A 2 11.58 -7.24 -13.81
N GLN A 3 11.85 -6.79 -12.58
CA GLN A 3 10.87 -6.19 -11.68
C GLN A 3 11.15 -4.69 -11.57
N VAL A 4 10.11 -3.86 -11.69
CA VAL A 4 10.19 -2.42 -11.41
C VAL A 4 9.82 -2.21 -9.94
N VAL A 5 10.67 -1.51 -9.19
CA VAL A 5 10.45 -1.17 -7.77
C VAL A 5 10.31 0.34 -7.65
N ILE A 6 9.21 0.78 -7.03
CA ILE A 6 8.88 2.20 -6.84
C ILE A 6 8.75 2.44 -5.33
N ALA A 7 9.44 3.46 -4.81
CA ALA A 7 9.36 3.88 -3.42
C ALA A 7 8.67 5.25 -3.32
N ALA A 8 7.57 5.32 -2.58
CA ALA A 8 6.88 6.58 -2.28
C ALA A 8 7.45 7.20 -1.00
N LEU A 9 8.35 8.17 -1.15
CA LEU A 9 9.08 8.78 -0.04
C LEU A 9 8.63 10.22 0.18
N ALA A 10 8.45 10.59 1.45
CA ALA A 10 8.28 11.97 1.89
C ALA A 10 8.54 12.06 3.39
N THR A 11 9.24 13.12 3.79
CA THR A 11 9.65 13.38 5.17
C THR A 11 8.50 13.84 6.07
N VAL A 12 7.44 14.41 5.49
CA VAL A 12 6.28 14.94 6.22
C VAL A 12 5.12 13.95 6.18
N GLY A 13 4.42 13.80 7.31
CA GLY A 13 3.19 13.02 7.42
C GLY A 13 2.02 13.69 6.68
N GLY A 14 1.03 12.92 6.24
CA GLY A 14 -0.20 13.49 5.66
C GLY A 14 -0.07 14.06 4.24
N VAL A 15 1.10 13.98 3.59
CA VAL A 15 1.31 14.49 2.21
C VAL A 15 0.79 13.56 1.09
N GLY A 16 0.11 12.47 1.45
CA GLY A 16 -0.52 11.57 0.48
C GLY A 16 0.33 10.40 -0.04
N LYS A 17 1.42 10.02 0.65
CA LYS A 17 2.26 8.85 0.28
C LYS A 17 1.45 7.55 0.13
N SER A 18 0.72 7.16 1.16
CA SER A 18 -0.10 5.94 1.13
C SER A 18 -1.23 6.06 0.11
N THR A 19 -1.80 7.26 -0.04
CA THR A 19 -2.82 7.56 -1.03
C THR A 19 -2.32 7.30 -2.45
N ILE A 20 -1.18 7.86 -2.84
CA ILE A 20 -0.67 7.67 -4.20
C ILE A 20 -0.22 6.24 -4.45
N SER A 21 0.39 5.58 -3.45
CA SER A 21 0.82 4.18 -3.55
C SER A 21 -0.33 3.23 -3.87
N VAL A 22 -1.46 3.34 -3.16
CA VAL A 22 -2.60 2.43 -3.38
C VAL A 22 -3.31 2.71 -4.71
N HIS A 23 -3.47 3.98 -5.09
CA HIS A 23 -4.14 4.35 -6.34
C HIS A 23 -3.29 3.99 -7.56
N LEU A 24 -1.97 4.15 -7.47
CA LEU A 24 -1.05 3.70 -8.51
C LEU A 24 -1.13 2.18 -8.68
N ALA A 25 -1.09 1.42 -7.57
CA ALA A 25 -1.18 -0.03 -7.61
C ALA A 25 -2.51 -0.53 -8.19
N ASP A 26 -3.65 0.06 -7.81
CA ASP A 26 -4.97 -0.23 -8.40
C ASP A 26 -5.01 0.08 -9.91
N LYS A 27 -4.45 1.21 -10.32
CA LYS A 27 -4.43 1.59 -11.74
C LYS A 27 -3.58 0.62 -12.57
N VAL A 28 -2.41 0.23 -12.06
CA VAL A 28 -1.50 -0.69 -12.74
C VAL A 28 -2.07 -2.12 -12.77
N SER A 29 -2.71 -2.57 -11.68
CA SER A 29 -3.32 -3.91 -11.63
C SER A 29 -4.45 -4.07 -12.65
N LYS A 30 -5.25 -3.01 -12.88
CA LYS A 30 -6.28 -2.96 -13.94
C LYS A 30 -5.70 -3.11 -15.36
N GLY A 31 -4.40 -2.85 -15.54
CA GLY A 31 -3.65 -3.12 -16.77
C GLY A 31 -3.23 -4.58 -16.97
N ARG A 32 -3.77 -5.53 -16.19
CA ARG A 32 -3.37 -6.96 -16.15
C ARG A 32 -1.91 -7.19 -15.73
N GLN A 33 -1.30 -6.22 -15.06
CA GLN A 33 0.03 -6.37 -14.47
C GLN A 33 -0.08 -6.88 -13.03
N ARG A 34 0.81 -7.77 -12.64
CA ARG A 34 0.92 -8.19 -11.23
C ARG A 34 1.64 -7.10 -10.46
N VAL A 35 1.00 -6.60 -9.41
CA VAL A 35 1.54 -5.55 -8.54
C VAL A 35 1.53 -6.07 -7.11
N ALA A 36 2.58 -5.75 -6.36
CA ALA A 36 2.64 -5.95 -4.94
C ALA A 36 2.85 -4.59 -4.26
N ILE A 37 2.19 -4.39 -3.12
CA ILE A 37 2.40 -3.24 -2.24
C ILE A 37 3.10 -3.76 -0.98
N LEU A 38 4.09 -3.01 -0.50
CA LEU A 38 4.78 -3.27 0.76
C LEU A 38 4.62 -2.05 1.65
N ASP A 39 3.90 -2.19 2.76
CA ASP A 39 3.79 -1.13 3.76
C ASP A 39 4.99 -1.20 4.73
N LEU A 40 5.77 -0.12 4.75
CA LEU A 40 6.92 0.05 5.64
C LEU A 40 6.70 1.20 6.63
N ASP A 41 5.49 1.77 6.68
CA ASP A 41 5.12 2.81 7.63
C ASP A 41 4.52 2.16 8.90
N PRO A 42 5.05 2.42 10.11
CA PRO A 42 4.46 1.94 11.35
C PRO A 42 3.00 2.34 11.56
N GLN A 43 2.50 3.39 10.90
CA GLN A 43 1.09 3.80 10.93
C GLN A 43 0.17 2.85 10.16
N ARG A 44 0.71 2.01 9.27
CA ARG A 44 -0.02 0.95 8.56
C ARG A 44 -1.27 1.43 7.82
N SER A 45 -1.23 2.63 7.24
CA SER A 45 -2.40 3.20 6.56
C SER A 45 -2.81 2.37 5.35
N LEU A 46 -1.89 1.64 4.70
CA LEU A 46 -2.23 0.83 3.52
C LEU A 46 -3.07 -0.39 3.85
N ASP A 47 -3.01 -0.89 5.09
CA ASP A 47 -3.86 -2.00 5.52
C ASP A 47 -5.33 -1.64 5.35
N VAL A 48 -5.73 -0.48 5.85
CA VAL A 48 -7.10 0.03 5.74
C VAL A 48 -7.50 0.23 4.28
N PHE A 49 -6.65 0.82 3.45
CA PHE A 49 -6.94 1.01 2.03
C PHE A 49 -7.06 -0.31 1.25
N CYS A 50 -6.35 -1.35 1.69
CA CYS A 50 -6.44 -2.69 1.10
C CYS A 50 -7.57 -3.55 1.70
N GLY A 51 -8.38 -3.00 2.62
CA GLY A 51 -9.48 -3.70 3.26
C GLY A 51 -9.05 -4.62 4.42
N PHE A 52 -7.80 -4.55 4.86
CA PHE A 52 -7.33 -5.27 6.04
C PHE A 52 -7.72 -4.50 7.31
N HIS A 53 -8.48 -5.15 8.18
CA HIS A 53 -8.85 -4.60 9.48
C HIS A 53 -8.08 -5.29 10.61
N THR A 54 -7.39 -4.50 11.43
CA THR A 54 -6.71 -4.98 12.64
C THR A 54 -7.74 -5.41 13.67
N MET A 55 -7.74 -6.71 14.01
CA MET A 55 -8.50 -7.22 15.15
C MET A 55 -7.80 -6.81 16.46
N SER A 56 -8.53 -6.80 17.58
CA SER A 56 -8.00 -6.51 18.94
C SER A 56 -6.77 -7.34 19.33
N ASN A 57 -6.51 -8.44 18.62
CA ASN A 57 -5.45 -9.40 18.92
C ASN A 57 -4.24 -9.28 17.96
N GLY A 58 -4.18 -8.23 17.12
CA GLY A 58 -3.06 -7.96 16.23
C GLY A 58 -3.03 -8.77 14.92
N PHE A 59 -4.12 -9.45 14.58
CA PHE A 59 -4.28 -10.19 13.31
C PHE A 59 -5.23 -9.47 12.35
N TYR A 60 -5.02 -9.65 11.05
CA TYR A 60 -5.90 -9.12 10.00
C TYR A 60 -6.90 -10.17 9.53
N LYS A 61 -8.16 -9.77 9.34
CA LYS A 61 -9.14 -10.57 8.59
C LYS A 61 -9.30 -9.94 7.21
N ALA A 62 -9.12 -10.76 6.17
CA ALA A 62 -9.40 -10.41 4.78
C ALA A 62 -10.88 -10.65 4.44
#